data_AF-A0A699WUG0-F1
#
_entry.id   AF-A0A699WUG0-F1
#
_cell.length_a   1.000
_cell.length_b   1.000
_cell.length_c   1.000
_cell.angle_alpha   90.00
_cell.angle_beta   90.00
_cell.angle_gamma   90.00
#
_symmetry.space_group_name_H-M   'P 1'
#
loop_
_entity.id
_entity.type
_entity.pdbx_description
1 polymer ?
#
loop_
_entity_poly.entity_id
_entity_poly.type
_entity_poly.pdbx_seq_one_letter_code
_entity_poly.pdbx_strand_id
1 'polypeptide(L)'
;LKDYNGQQYWLSFNVASVLPVGPSFPRWLNLDLGYSASGMTGGHANPPYFDAAGKEVKFRRYRQFYLAPDITLAQLPGIRTSGAQPLVSAGQFFKLPTPSLEYNPVHGLRVHSLLLPKD
;
A
#
# COMPACT_ATOMS: atom_id res chain seq x y z
N LEU A 1 12.97 18.51 12.59
CA LEU A 1 11.56 18.07 12.68
C LEU A 1 11.42 16.83 11.79
N LYS A 2 10.96 15.69 12.32
CA LYS A 2 10.80 14.46 11.53
C LYS A 2 9.31 14.20 11.37
N ASP A 3 8.80 14.40 10.16
CA ASP A 3 7.43 14.09 9.80
C ASP A 3 7.38 12.67 9.20
N TYR A 4 6.55 11.82 9.80
CA TYR A 4 6.37 10.43 9.38
C TYR A 4 5.06 10.21 8.62
N ASN A 5 4.26 11.27 8.42
CA ASN A 5 2.95 11.19 7.76
C ASN A 5 3.03 10.92 6.25
N GLY A 6 4.20 11.16 5.64
CA GLY A 6 4.45 10.85 4.23
C GLY A 6 5.04 9.46 3.99
N GLN A 7 5.20 8.63 5.02
CA GLN A 7 5.83 7.33 4.89
C GLN A 7 4.79 6.26 4.61
N GLN A 8 4.88 5.65 3.43
CA GLN A 8 4.09 4.48 3.07
C GLN A 8 5.01 3.43 2.48
N TYR A 9 5.06 2.29 3.15
CA TYR A 9 5.87 1.15 2.75
C TYR A 9 4.95 0.06 2.24
N TRP A 10 5.36 -0.59 1.15
CA TRP A 10 4.65 -1.71 0.57
C TRP A 10 5.60 -2.89 0.41
N LEU A 11 5.14 -4.07 0.78
CA LEU A 11 5.84 -5.32 0.62
C LEU A 11 4.96 -6.24 -0.23
N SER A 12 5.42 -6.54 -1.45
CA SER A 12 4.72 -7.39 -2.42
C SER A 12 5.26 -8.81 -2.39
N PHE A 13 4.37 -9.79 -2.44
CA PHE A 13 4.71 -11.20 -2.48
C PHE A 13 3.98 -11.92 -3.62
N ASN A 14 4.73 -12.77 -4.33
CA ASN A 14 4.12 -13.70 -5.26
C ASN A 14 3.48 -14.87 -4.49
N VAL A 15 2.15 -14.92 -4.51
CA VAL A 15 1.38 -15.93 -3.76
C VAL A 15 1.72 -17.34 -4.21
N ALA A 16 1.91 -17.54 -5.52
CA ALA A 16 2.24 -18.83 -6.11
C ALA A 16 3.68 -19.31 -5.79
N SER A 17 4.58 -18.39 -5.40
CA SER A 17 5.94 -18.72 -4.97
C SER A 17 6.03 -19.05 -3.48
N VAL A 18 5.13 -18.49 -2.66
CA VAL A 18 5.17 -18.63 -1.20
C VAL A 18 4.25 -19.73 -0.69
N LEU A 19 3.13 -19.98 -1.37
CA LEU A 19 2.12 -20.96 -0.96
C LEU A 19 2.01 -22.11 -1.97
N PRO A 20 1.70 -23.34 -1.51
CA PRO A 20 1.42 -24.46 -2.39
C PRO A 20 0.06 -24.25 -3.07
N VAL A 21 0.08 -23.59 -4.23
CA VAL A 21 -1.12 -23.33 -5.03
C VAL A 21 -1.29 -24.38 -6.13
N GLY A 22 -2.55 -24.69 -6.46
CA GLY A 22 -2.89 -25.62 -7.53
C GLY A 22 -2.56 -25.09 -8.93
N PRO A 23 -2.59 -25.95 -9.97
CA PRO A 23 -2.24 -25.58 -11.34
C PRO A 23 -3.17 -24.51 -11.95
N SER A 24 -4.39 -24.39 -11.45
CA SER A 24 -5.38 -23.40 -11.89
C SER A 24 -5.19 -22.00 -11.27
N PHE A 25 -4.26 -21.84 -10.32
CA PHE A 25 -4.05 -20.55 -9.66
C PHE A 25 -3.34 -19.55 -10.59
N PRO A 26 -3.81 -18.29 -10.67
CA PRO A 26 -3.18 -17.27 -11.50
C PRO A 26 -1.80 -16.90 -10.94
N ARG A 27 -0.73 -17.41 -11.56
CA ARG A 27 0.65 -17.13 -11.12
C ARG A 27 1.05 -15.65 -11.17
N TRP A 28 0.36 -14.87 -12.00
CA TRP A 28 0.51 -13.42 -12.09
C TRP A 28 -0.09 -12.66 -10.90
N LEU A 29 -0.90 -13.31 -10.05
CA LEU A 29 -1.54 -12.67 -8.89
C LEU A 29 -0.59 -12.66 -7.69
N ASN A 30 -0.37 -11.45 -7.18
CA ASN A 30 0.42 -11.17 -5.99
C ASN A 30 -0.45 -10.56 -4.89
N LEU A 31 0.14 -10.46 -3.71
CA LEU A 31 -0.46 -9.84 -2.54
C LEU A 31 0.52 -8.83 -1.93
N ASP A 32 -0.01 -7.65 -1.61
CA ASP A 32 0.74 -6.58 -0.98
C ASP A 32 0.32 -6.35 0.46
N LEU A 33 1.31 -6.19 1.33
CA LEU A 33 1.16 -5.70 2.68
C LEU A 33 1.71 -4.27 2.75
N GLY A 34 0.86 -3.32 3.12
CA GLY A 34 1.24 -1.93 3.28
C GLY A 34 1.32 -1.51 4.74
N TYR A 35 2.17 -0.54 5.02
CA TYR A 35 2.30 0.09 6.32
C TYR A 35 2.47 1.59 6.17
N SER A 36 1.68 2.36 6.92
CA SER A 36 1.81 3.81 7.00
C SER A 36 1.59 4.30 8.43
N ALA A 37 1.89 5.56 8.67
CA ALA A 37 1.70 6.24 9.93
C ALA A 37 1.09 7.60 9.68
N SER A 38 0.14 7.99 10.52
CA SER A 38 -0.51 9.30 10.46
C SER A 38 -0.56 9.95 11.84
N GLY A 39 -0.62 11.28 11.83
CA GLY A 39 -0.49 12.13 13.00
C GLY A 39 0.86 12.02 13.74
N MET A 40 1.93 11.56 13.09
CA MET A 40 3.27 11.40 13.68
C MET A 40 4.24 12.50 13.23
N THR A 41 4.22 13.63 13.92
CA THR A 41 5.01 14.83 13.58
C THR A 41 6.34 14.95 14.34
N GLY A 42 6.59 14.01 15.25
CA GLY A 42 7.89 13.80 15.91
C GLY A 42 8.23 12.32 16.06
N GLY A 43 9.50 12.01 16.34
CA GLY A 43 10.00 10.63 16.39
C GLY A 43 9.38 9.81 17.54
N HIS A 44 9.46 10.31 18.76
CA HIS A 44 8.91 9.62 19.95
C HIS A 44 7.53 10.15 20.34
N ALA A 45 7.39 11.48 20.40
CA ALA A 45 6.15 12.17 20.69
C ALA A 45 5.98 13.34 19.71
N ASN A 46 4.74 13.79 19.54
CA ASN A 46 4.48 15.03 18.82
C ASN A 46 4.85 16.20 19.73
N PRO A 47 5.65 17.18 19.27
CA PRO A 47 5.81 18.42 20.01
C PRO A 47 4.45 19.16 20.11
N PRO A 48 4.28 20.08 21.06
CA PRO A 48 3.08 20.90 21.13
C PRO A 48 2.99 21.80 19.88
N TYR A 49 1.82 21.81 19.24
CA TYR A 49 1.50 22.71 18.14
C TYR A 49 0.40 23.66 18.60
N PHE A 50 0.46 24.92 18.17
CA PHE A 50 -0.56 25.92 18.47
C PHE A 50 -1.08 26.52 17.17
N ASP A 51 -2.38 26.77 17.10
CA ASP A 51 -2.97 27.52 16.00
C ASP A 51 -2.71 29.04 16.13
N ALA A 52 -3.20 29.82 15.17
CA ALA A 52 -3.06 31.27 15.17
C ALA A 52 -3.75 31.96 16.37
N ALA A 53 -4.66 31.27 17.06
CA ALA A 53 -5.35 31.74 18.25
C ALA A 53 -4.67 31.28 19.57
N GLY A 54 -3.53 30.59 19.49
CA GLY A 54 -2.80 30.08 20.65
C GLY A 54 -3.40 28.82 21.28
N LYS A 55 -4.33 28.14 20.61
CA LYS A 55 -4.93 26.89 21.09
C LYS A 55 -4.09 25.69 20.66
N GLU A 56 -3.87 24.75 21.58
CA GLU A 56 -3.11 23.53 21.29
C GLU A 56 -3.82 22.63 20.26
N VAL A 57 -3.12 22.27 19.19
CA VAL A 57 -3.56 21.34 18.15
C VAL A 57 -2.93 19.97 18.43
N LYS A 58 -3.79 18.98 18.71
CA LYS A 58 -3.36 17.61 18.99
C LYS A 58 -3.56 16.72 17.77
N PHE A 59 -2.47 16.17 17.26
CA PHE A 59 -2.50 15.12 16.25
C PHE A 59 -2.52 13.75 16.93
N ARG A 60 -3.57 12.96 16.68
CA ARG A 60 -3.62 11.58 17.16
C ARG A 60 -2.65 10.73 16.35
N ARG A 61 -1.65 10.15 17.01
CA ARG A 61 -0.68 9.24 16.39
C ARG A 61 -1.33 7.87 16.18
N TYR A 62 -1.30 7.35 14.97
CA TYR A 62 -1.73 5.97 14.70
C TYR A 62 -1.03 5.37 13.48
N ARG A 63 -1.01 4.04 13.45
CA ARG A 63 -0.45 3.24 12.35
C ARG A 63 -1.58 2.69 11.51
N GLN A 64 -1.33 2.57 10.22
CA GLN A 64 -2.26 2.06 9.22
C GLN A 64 -1.62 0.85 8.56
N PHE A 65 -2.35 -0.26 8.53
CA PHE A 65 -1.93 -1.48 7.86
C PHE A 65 -2.82 -1.68 6.65
N TYR A 66 -2.23 -2.02 5.51
CA TYR A 66 -2.95 -2.20 4.26
C TYR A 66 -2.79 -3.61 3.73
N LEU A 67 -3.82 -4.10 3.07
CA LEU A 67 -3.82 -5.32 2.27
C LEU A 67 -4.35 -4.98 0.89
N ALA A 68 -3.59 -5.27 -0.16
CA ALA A 68 -4.00 -5.00 -1.53
C ALA A 68 -3.60 -6.15 -2.48
N PRO A 69 -4.37 -6.45 -3.52
CA PRO A 69 -3.93 -7.33 -4.59
C PRO A 69 -2.90 -6.61 -5.46
N ASP A 70 -2.00 -7.39 -6.06
CA ASP A 70 -0.98 -6.91 -6.98
C ASP A 70 -0.84 -7.86 -8.18
N ILE A 71 -0.22 -7.38 -9.26
CA ILE A 71 -0.12 -8.09 -10.52
C ILE A 71 1.30 -8.04 -11.06
N THR A 72 1.90 -9.21 -11.24
CA THR A 72 3.14 -9.35 -12.01
C THR A 72 2.82 -9.39 -13.51
N LEU A 73 2.87 -8.23 -14.17
CA LEU A 73 2.61 -8.07 -15.61
C LEU A 73 3.40 -9.06 -16.47
N ALA A 74 4.69 -9.28 -16.16
CA ALA A 74 5.55 -10.20 -16.89
C ALA A 74 5.11 -11.67 -16.84
N GLN A 75 4.25 -12.05 -15.90
CA GLN A 75 3.70 -13.41 -15.75
C GLN A 75 2.30 -13.58 -16.38
N LEU A 76 1.73 -12.52 -16.96
CA LEU A 76 0.45 -12.62 -17.67
C LEU A 76 0.58 -13.57 -18.87
N PRO A 77 -0.43 -14.43 -19.17
CA PRO A 77 -0.32 -15.48 -20.19
C PRO A 77 0.18 -15.01 -21.56
N GLY A 78 -0.29 -13.85 -22.05
CA GLY A 78 0.14 -13.29 -23.34
C GLY A 78 1.51 -12.60 -23.33
N ILE A 79 1.96 -12.10 -22.17
CA ILE A 79 3.26 -11.43 -22.04
C ILE A 79 4.35 -12.46 -21.77
N ARG A 80 4.07 -13.45 -20.93
CA ARG A 80 5.02 -14.47 -20.47
C ARG A 80 5.69 -15.23 -21.61
N THR A 81 4.96 -15.48 -22.69
CA THR A 81 5.47 -16.21 -23.88
C THR A 81 5.95 -15.28 -24.99
N SER A 82 5.84 -13.96 -24.80
CA SER A 82 6.22 -12.97 -25.80
C SER A 82 7.69 -12.55 -25.67
N GLY A 83 8.29 -12.10 -26.76
CA GLY A 83 9.62 -11.47 -26.74
C GLY A 83 9.68 -10.15 -25.95
N ALA A 84 8.53 -9.56 -25.59
CA ALA A 84 8.44 -8.34 -24.79
C ALA A 84 8.56 -8.60 -23.28
N GLN A 85 8.58 -9.87 -22.83
CA GLN A 85 8.64 -10.23 -21.41
C GLN A 85 9.81 -9.57 -20.65
N PRO A 86 11.04 -9.48 -21.18
CA PRO A 86 12.15 -8.83 -20.47
C PRO A 86 11.92 -7.33 -20.29
N LEU A 87 11.36 -6.66 -21.29
CA LEU A 87 11.04 -5.22 -21.24
C LEU A 87 9.95 -4.95 -20.21
N VAL A 88 8.91 -5.78 -20.17
CA VAL A 88 7.84 -5.65 -19.16
C VAL A 88 8.37 -5.94 -17.76
N SER A 89 9.27 -6.92 -17.62
CA SER A 89 9.93 -7.23 -16.34
C SER A 89 10.77 -6.05 -15.84
N ALA A 90 11.47 -5.35 -16.75
CA ALA A 90 12.25 -4.18 -16.39
C ALA A 90 11.36 -3.05 -15.83
N GLY A 91 10.13 -2.89 -16.30
CA GLY A 91 9.18 -1.87 -15.83
C GLY A 91 8.37 -2.25 -14.58
N GLN A 92 8.62 -3.40 -13.97
CA GLN A 92 7.78 -3.96 -12.90
C GLN A 92 7.94 -3.27 -11.53
N PHE A 93 8.89 -2.35 -11.40
CA PHE A 93 9.05 -1.54 -10.20
C PHE A 93 7.92 -0.51 -10.00
N PHE A 94 7.13 -0.23 -11.05
CA PHE A 94 5.94 0.59 -10.92
C PHE A 94 4.79 -0.21 -10.31
N LYS A 95 4.35 0.20 -9.13
CA LYS A 95 3.16 -0.32 -8.47
C LYS A 95 1.91 0.18 -9.20
N LEU A 96 1.02 -0.73 -9.56
CA LEU A 96 -0.28 -0.36 -10.11
C LEU A 96 -1.21 0.14 -9.00
N PRO A 97 -2.05 1.17 -9.25
CA PRO A 97 -3.08 1.53 -8.31
C PRO A 97 -4.09 0.39 -8.24
N THR A 98 -4.29 -0.16 -7.04
CA THR A 98 -5.25 -1.25 -6.78
C THR A 98 -6.12 -0.91 -5.58
N PRO A 99 -7.34 -1.46 -5.48
CA PRO A 99 -8.15 -1.29 -4.29
C PRO A 99 -7.42 -1.88 -3.08
N SER A 100 -7.47 -1.20 -1.94
CA SER A 100 -6.80 -1.66 -0.72
C SER A 100 -7.72 -1.66 0.49
N LEU A 101 -7.49 -2.61 1.39
CA LEU A 101 -8.14 -2.71 2.67
C LEU A 101 -7.20 -2.14 3.73
N GLU A 102 -7.61 -1.07 4.41
CA GLU A 102 -6.87 -0.45 5.50
C GLU A 102 -7.47 -0.85 6.85
N TYR A 103 -6.61 -1.16 7.81
CA TYR A 103 -6.98 -1.27 9.22
C TYR A 103 -6.17 -0.29 10.07
N ASN A 104 -6.85 0.45 10.93
CA ASN A 104 -6.22 1.34 11.91
C ASN A 104 -7.06 1.50 13.19
N PRO A 105 -6.45 1.88 14.33
CA PRO A 105 -7.16 1.97 15.62
C PRO A 105 -8.06 3.21 15.78
N VAL A 106 -8.10 4.11 14.80
CA VAL A 106 -8.89 5.35 14.85
C VAL A 106 -10.20 5.18 14.08
N HIS A 107 -10.13 4.58 12.90
CA HIS A 107 -11.23 4.45 11.95
C HIS A 107 -11.64 2.98 11.72
N GLY A 108 -10.96 2.02 12.35
CA GLY A 108 -11.24 0.60 12.16
C GLY A 108 -10.84 0.11 10.77
N LEU A 109 -11.70 -0.69 10.16
CA LEU A 109 -11.51 -1.24 8.82
C LEU A 109 -12.09 -0.28 7.76
N ARG A 110 -11.28 0.10 6.77
CA ARG A 110 -11.68 0.97 5.65
C ARG A 110 -11.33 0.30 4.33
N VAL A 111 -12.19 0.47 3.34
CA VAL A 111 -11.94 0.05 1.97
C VAL A 111 -11.61 1.27 1.14
N HIS A 112 -10.49 1.24 0.44
CA HIS A 112 -10.10 2.22 -0.56
C HIS A 112 -10.37 1.62 -1.94
N SER A 113 -11.46 2.04 -2.57
CA SER A 113 -11.78 1.63 -3.93
C SER A 113 -10.88 2.36 -4.94
N LEU A 114 -10.59 1.70 -6.06
CA LEU A 114 -9.94 2.35 -7.21
C LEU A 114 -10.84 3.45 -7.82
N LEU A 115 -12.15 3.29 -7.68
CA LEU A 115 -13.13 4.26 -8.14
C LEU A 115 -13.13 5.46 -7.19
N LEU A 116 -12.85 6.64 -7.72
CA LEU A 116 -13.13 7.91 -7.06
C LEU A 116 -14.62 7.94 -6.70
N PRO A 117 -15.00 8.51 -5.53
CA PRO A 117 -16.39 8.85 -5.27
C PRO A 117 -16.93 9.64 -6.47
N LYS A 118 -18.09 9.23 -6.98
CA LYS A 118 -18.84 10.06 -7.91
C LYS A 118 -19.46 11.18 -7.07
N ASP A 119 -18.73 12.29 -6.96
CA ASP A 119 -19.31 13.57 -6.59
C ASP A 119 -19.90 14.25 -7.83
#